data_AF-A0A6A1VTH8-F1
#
_entry.id   AF-A0A6A1VTH8-F1
#
_cell.length_a   1.000
_cell.length_b   1.000
_cell.length_c   1.000
_cell.angle_alpha   90.00
_cell.angle_beta   90.00
_cell.angle_gamma   90.00
#
_symmetry.space_group_name_H-M   'P 1'
#
loop_
_entity.id
_entity.type
_entity.pdbx_description
1 polymer ?
#
loop_
_entity_poly.entity_id
_entity_poly.type
_entity_poly.pdbx_seq_one_letter_code
_entity_poly.pdbx_strand_id
1 'polypeptide(L)'
;MQGESCREQLQQQQYLRHCQNYMRQQSQGPGRFDEDNQMQHFQQCCRQLRQMDRECRCEGLRQMMRQMQGQMRGEEMQEMTEMAMDLPGECGVRPQRCQMRSGGY
;
A
#
# COMPACT_ATOMS: atom_id res chain seq x y z
N MET A 1 -9.58 -18.39 -10.82
CA MET A 1 -9.96 -17.06 -11.34
C MET A 1 -10.02 -16.04 -10.19
N GLN A 2 -9.00 -15.95 -9.34
CA GLN A 2 -9.09 -15.17 -8.08
C GLN A 2 -8.51 -13.74 -8.19
N GLY A 3 -7.73 -13.43 -9.24
CA GLY A 3 -7.08 -12.12 -9.36
C GLY A 3 -7.90 -11.02 -10.05
N GLU A 4 -8.95 -11.37 -10.78
CA GLU A 4 -9.78 -10.40 -11.50
C GLU A 4 -10.62 -9.56 -10.53
N SER A 5 -11.22 -10.19 -9.52
CA SER A 5 -12.02 -9.50 -8.50
C SER A 5 -11.18 -8.59 -7.60
N CYS A 6 -9.92 -8.94 -7.33
CA CYS A 6 -9.04 -8.13 -6.48
C CYS A 6 -8.67 -6.80 -7.13
N ARG A 7 -8.45 -6.81 -8.45
CA ARG A 7 -8.20 -5.60 -9.23
C ARG A 7 -9.42 -4.68 -9.28
N GLU A 8 -10.62 -5.24 -9.42
CA GLU A 8 -11.86 -4.46 -9.38
C GLU A 8 -12.11 -3.84 -8.00
N GLN A 9 -11.94 -4.62 -6.92
CA GLN A 9 -12.05 -4.08 -5.55
C GLN A 9 -11.02 -2.97 -5.31
N LEU A 10 -9.79 -3.16 -5.78
CA LEU A 10 -8.74 -2.15 -5.69
C LEU A 10 -9.12 -0.87 -6.46
N GLN A 11 -9.68 -1.02 -7.65
CA GLN A 11 -10.10 0.09 -8.50
C GLN A 11 -11.27 0.86 -7.87
N GLN A 12 -12.22 0.17 -7.24
CA GLN A 12 -13.27 0.79 -6.41
C GLN A 12 -12.69 1.56 -5.22
N GLN A 13 -11.65 1.03 -4.60
CA GLN A 13 -10.89 1.69 -3.54
C GLN A 13 -9.81 2.65 -4.09
N GLN A 14 -9.98 3.17 -5.32
CA GLN A 14 -9.11 4.16 -5.94
C GLN A 14 -7.60 3.81 -5.91
N TYR A 15 -7.25 2.53 -6.06
CA TYR A 15 -5.86 2.05 -6.04
C TYR A 15 -5.09 2.42 -4.77
N LEU A 16 -5.77 2.49 -3.62
CA LEU A 16 -5.14 2.80 -2.34
C LEU A 16 -4.35 4.13 -2.42
N ARG A 17 -4.89 5.13 -3.14
CA ARG A 17 -4.22 6.41 -3.40
C ARG A 17 -3.78 7.12 -2.12
N HIS A 18 -4.53 6.93 -1.02
CA HIS A 18 -4.16 7.45 0.29
C HIS A 18 -2.92 6.76 0.86
N CYS A 19 -2.76 5.44 0.68
CA CYS A 19 -1.55 4.72 1.06
C CYS A 19 -0.34 5.22 0.26
N GLN A 20 -0.51 5.43 -1.05
CA GLN A 20 0.55 5.99 -1.90
C GLN A 20 1.01 7.35 -1.40
N ASN A 21 0.06 8.25 -1.12
CA ASN A 21 0.37 9.59 -0.61
C ASN A 21 1.06 9.55 0.76
N TYR A 22 0.67 8.64 1.66
CA TYR A 22 1.32 8.46 2.95
C TYR A 22 2.78 8.02 2.78
N MET A 23 3.02 6.96 2.00
CA MET A 23 4.39 6.47 1.77
C MET A 23 5.28 7.50 1.08
N ARG A 24 4.73 8.22 0.09
CA ARG A 24 5.44 9.32 -0.58
C ARG A 24 5.76 10.49 0.35
N GLN A 25 4.89 10.77 1.32
CA GLN A 25 5.17 11.79 2.33
C GLN A 25 6.25 11.30 3.29
N GLN A 26 6.20 10.02 3.69
CA GLN A 26 7.19 9.43 4.58
C GLN A 26 8.59 9.40 3.94
N SER A 27 8.67 9.11 2.63
CA SER A 27 9.96 9.11 1.90
C SER A 27 10.54 10.50 1.66
N GLN A 28 9.71 11.55 1.59
CA GLN A 28 10.17 12.94 1.37
C GLN A 28 10.68 13.63 2.65
N GLY A 29 10.63 12.94 3.79
CA GLY A 29 11.19 13.38 5.08
C GLY A 29 10.18 14.14 5.97
N PRO A 30 10.29 13.97 7.30
CA PRO A 30 9.44 14.66 8.27
C PRO A 30 9.77 16.16 8.29
N GLY A 31 8.76 17.02 8.13
CA GLY A 31 8.92 18.48 8.23
C GLY A 31 8.36 19.31 7.07
N ARG A 32 7.82 18.67 6.02
CA ARG A 32 7.14 19.38 4.91
C ARG A 32 5.62 19.26 4.89
N PHE A 33 5.05 18.34 5.68
CA PHE A 33 3.62 18.05 5.72
C PHE A 33 3.14 17.92 7.16
N ASP A 34 1.96 18.45 7.45
CA ASP A 34 1.28 18.29 8.74
C ASP A 34 1.13 16.80 9.09
N GLU A 35 1.60 16.41 10.27
CA GLU A 35 1.45 15.05 10.81
C GLU A 35 -0.02 14.61 10.87
N ASP A 36 -0.93 15.56 11.12
CA ASP A 36 -2.38 15.30 11.07
C ASP A 36 -2.81 14.79 9.70
N ASN A 37 -2.33 15.45 8.63
CA ASN A 37 -2.68 15.08 7.27
C ASN A 37 -2.09 13.72 6.87
N GLN A 38 -0.85 13.41 7.31
CA GLN A 38 -0.27 12.07 7.12
C GLN A 38 -1.11 10.99 7.81
N MET A 39 -1.50 11.22 9.06
CA MET A 39 -2.32 10.28 9.82
C MET A 39 -3.71 10.08 9.19
N GLN A 40 -4.31 11.13 8.63
CA GLN A 40 -5.57 11.03 7.90
C GLN A 40 -5.44 10.16 6.64
N HIS A 41 -4.37 10.33 5.86
CA HIS A 41 -4.10 9.48 4.71
C HIS A 41 -3.89 8.02 5.13
N PHE A 42 -3.15 7.79 6.23
CA PHE A 42 -2.95 6.44 6.77
C PHE A 42 -4.26 5.78 7.23
N GLN A 43 -5.10 6.49 7.99
CA GLN A 43 -6.39 5.94 8.43
C GLN A 43 -7.32 5.61 7.26
N GLN A 44 -7.36 6.47 6.23
CA GLN A 44 -8.13 6.19 5.02
C GLN A 44 -7.57 4.97 4.28
N CYS A 45 -6.25 4.90 4.11
CA CYS A 45 -5.56 3.74 3.56
C CYS A 45 -5.95 2.43 4.28
N CYS A 46 -5.91 2.42 5.61
CA CYS A 46 -6.30 1.25 6.39
C CYS A 46 -7.78 0.88 6.23
N ARG A 47 -8.66 1.88 6.12
CA ARG A 47 -10.09 1.65 5.87
C ARG A 47 -10.31 1.02 4.49
N GLN A 48 -9.54 1.41 3.48
CA GLN A 48 -9.60 0.83 2.15
C GLN A 48 -9.13 -0.63 2.16
N LEU A 49 -7.98 -0.92 2.79
CA LEU A 49 -7.47 -2.28 2.96
C LEU A 49 -8.44 -3.18 3.74
N ARG A 50 -9.09 -2.65 4.78
CA ARG A 50 -10.04 -3.39 5.60
C ARG A 50 -11.30 -3.78 4.82
N GLN A 51 -11.76 -2.91 3.92
CA GLN A 51 -12.90 -3.19 3.04
C GLN A 51 -12.57 -4.21 1.95
N MET A 52 -11.28 -4.35 1.60
CA MET A 52 -10.85 -5.38 0.65
C MET A 52 -10.77 -6.75 1.31
N ASP A 53 -11.00 -7.77 0.50
CA ASP A 53 -10.79 -9.15 0.87
C ASP A 53 -9.36 -9.44 1.28
N ARG A 54 -9.20 -10.40 2.19
CA ARG A 54 -7.89 -10.78 2.75
C ARG A 54 -6.90 -11.19 1.64
N GLU A 55 -7.39 -11.90 0.64
CA GLU A 55 -6.60 -12.37 -0.51
C GLU A 55 -6.26 -11.21 -1.45
N CYS A 56 -7.14 -10.22 -1.55
CA CYS A 56 -7.00 -9.06 -2.42
C CYS A 56 -6.15 -7.93 -1.83
N ARG A 57 -5.96 -7.88 -0.50
CA ARG A 57 -5.11 -6.86 0.15
C ARG A 57 -3.69 -6.85 -0.41
N CYS A 58 -3.07 -8.03 -0.52
CA CYS A 58 -1.71 -8.13 -1.02
C CYS A 58 -1.61 -7.86 -2.53
N GLU A 59 -2.57 -8.32 -3.33
CA GLU A 59 -2.64 -7.95 -4.75
C GLU A 59 -2.84 -6.45 -4.93
N GLY A 60 -3.69 -5.84 -4.09
CA GLY A 60 -3.95 -4.41 -4.04
C GLY A 60 -2.67 -3.61 -3.82
N LEU A 61 -1.91 -3.98 -2.79
CA LEU A 61 -0.64 -3.36 -2.47
C LEU A 61 0.40 -3.56 -3.57
N ARG A 62 0.43 -4.74 -4.21
CA ARG A 62 1.35 -5.06 -5.30
C ARG A 62 1.05 -4.24 -6.57
N GLN A 63 -0.23 -4.03 -6.89
CA GLN A 63 -0.65 -3.18 -8.00
C GLN A 63 -0.38 -1.69 -7.73
N MET A 64 -0.66 -1.23 -6.51
CA MET A 64 -0.32 0.10 -6.05
C MET A 64 1.18 0.37 -6.22
N MET A 65 2.04 -0.56 -5.79
CA MET A 65 3.49 -0.48 -5.98
C MET A 65 3.90 -0.42 -7.45
N ARG A 66 3.27 -1.19 -8.34
CA ARG A 66 3.51 -1.09 -9.79
C ARG A 66 3.15 0.28 -10.34
N GLN A 67 2.12 0.93 -9.81
CA GLN A 67 1.73 2.27 -10.24
C GLN A 67 2.75 3.33 -9.79
N MET A 68 3.33 3.17 -8.59
CA MET A 68 4.41 4.04 -8.10
C MET A 68 5.76 3.76 -8.75
N GLN A 69 6.03 2.53 -9.19
CA GLN A 69 7.25 2.17 -9.94
C GLN A 69 7.43 3.00 -11.23
N GLY A 70 6.32 3.51 -11.81
CA GLY A 70 6.39 4.43 -12.94
C GLY A 70 6.93 5.81 -12.60
N GLN A 71 6.90 6.22 -11.32
CA GLN A 71 7.32 7.54 -10.84
C GLN A 71 8.69 7.54 -10.14
N MET A 72 9.17 6.39 -9.64
CA MET A 72 10.43 6.29 -8.88
C MET A 72 11.23 5.05 -9.29
N ARG A 73 12.56 5.16 -9.30
CA ARG A 73 13.48 4.10 -9.72
C ARG A 73 14.55 3.84 -8.65
N GLY A 74 15.00 2.60 -8.56
CA GLY A 74 16.14 2.22 -7.72
C GLY A 74 15.78 2.00 -6.26
N GLU A 75 16.62 2.50 -5.36
CA GLU A 75 16.60 2.25 -3.92
C GLU A 75 15.32 2.77 -3.24
N GLU A 76 14.82 3.96 -3.63
CA GLU A 76 13.57 4.52 -3.13
C GLU A 76 12.36 3.60 -3.37
N MET A 77 12.37 2.84 -4.47
CA MET A 77 11.30 1.90 -4.76
C MET A 77 11.35 0.70 -3.80
N GLN A 78 12.54 0.26 -3.41
CA GLN A 78 12.71 -0.87 -2.52
C GLN A 78 12.20 -0.52 -1.11
N GLU A 79 12.56 0.66 -0.60
CA GLU A 79 12.06 1.17 0.68
C GLU A 79 10.53 1.26 0.72
N MET A 80 9.91 1.80 -0.35
CA MET A 80 8.44 1.82 -0.42
C MET A 80 7.82 0.45 -0.55
N THR A 81 8.50 -0.50 -1.20
CA THR A 81 8.00 -1.86 -1.30
C THR A 81 7.93 -2.47 0.09
N GLU A 82 8.95 -2.27 0.91
CA GLU A 82 8.98 -2.74 2.30
C GLU A 82 7.89 -2.09 3.15
N MET A 83 7.70 -0.78 3.02
CA MET A 83 6.63 -0.05 3.71
C MET A 83 5.25 -0.55 3.30
N ALA A 84 5.02 -0.78 2.01
CA ALA A 84 3.78 -1.36 1.49
C ALA A 84 3.54 -2.80 1.98
N MET A 85 4.61 -3.56 2.26
CA MET A 85 4.49 -4.90 2.80
C MET A 85 4.09 -4.91 4.28
N ASP A 86 4.50 -3.91 5.06
CA ASP A 86 4.22 -3.78 6.49
C ASP A 86 2.90 -3.03 6.79
N LEU A 87 2.45 -2.21 5.84
CA LEU A 87 1.18 -1.47 5.87
C LEU A 87 -0.03 -2.26 6.39
N PRO A 88 -0.28 -3.52 5.96
CA PRO A 88 -1.35 -4.34 6.54
C PRO A 88 -1.23 -4.53 8.05
N GLY A 89 0.00 -4.72 8.54
CA GLY A 89 0.34 -4.91 9.95
C GLY A 89 0.12 -3.65 10.75
N GLU A 90 0.59 -2.51 10.22
CA GLU A 90 0.32 -1.19 10.81
C GLU A 90 -1.19 -0.90 10.88
N CYS A 91 -1.95 -1.30 9.85
CA CYS A 91 -3.40 -1.16 9.80
C CYS A 91 -4.16 -2.18 10.67
N GLY A 92 -3.48 -3.16 11.26
CA GLY A 92 -4.09 -4.23 12.04
C GLY A 92 -4.98 -5.17 11.22
N VAL A 93 -4.75 -5.27 9.90
CA VAL A 93 -5.50 -6.13 8.99
C VAL A 93 -4.69 -7.36 8.61
N ARG A 94 -5.34 -8.52 8.48
CA ARG A 94 -4.66 -9.75 8.01
C ARG A 94 -4.61 -9.80 6.48
N PRO A 95 -3.59 -10.42 5.87
CA PRO A 95 -2.32 -10.79 6.49
C PRO A 95 -1.54 -9.54 6.94
N GLN A 96 -0.88 -9.60 8.11
CA GLN A 96 -0.14 -8.44 8.67
C GLN A 96 1.10 -8.08 7.85
N ARG A 97 1.60 -9.01 7.02
CA ARG A 97 2.67 -8.73 6.09
C ARG A 97 2.36 -9.38 4.76
N CYS A 98 2.47 -8.62 3.69
CA CYS A 98 2.30 -9.13 2.35
C CYS A 98 3.64 -9.55 1.77
N GLN A 99 3.73 -10.77 1.24
CA GLN A 99 4.91 -11.18 0.47
C GLN A 99 4.75 -10.66 -0.96
N MET A 100 5.49 -9.61 -1.30
CA MET A 100 5.59 -9.14 -2.69
C MET A 100 6.65 -9.91 -3.48
N ARG A 101 7.61 -10.51 -2.78
CA ARG A 101 8.45 -11.56 -3.32
C ARG A 101 7.63 -12.85 -3.37
N SER A 102 7.48 -13.40 -4.56
CA SER A 102 7.06 -14.78 -4.77
C SER A 102 7.81 -15.70 -3.81
N GLY A 103 7.14 -16.74 -3.33
CA GLY A 103 7.53 -17.58 -2.21
C GLY A 103 9.00 -18.02 -2.20
N GLY A 104 9.49 -18.21 -0.97
CA GLY A 104 10.87 -18.57 -0.70
C GLY A 104 11.29 -19.92 -1.25
N TYR A 105 12.61 -20.09 -1.31
CA TYR A 105 13.39 -21.25 -0.86
C TYR A 105 14.80 -20.73 -0.54
#